data_AF-A0A229R6V4-F1
#
_entry.id   AF-A0A229R6V4-F1
#
_cell.length_a   1.000
_cell.length_b   1.000
_cell.length_c   1.000
_cell.angle_alpha   90.00
_cell.angle_beta   90.00
_cell.angle_gamma   90.00
#
_symmetry.space_group_name_H-M   'P 1'
#
loop_
_entity.id
_entity.type
_entity.pdbx_description
1 polymer ?
#
loop_
_entity_poly.entity_id
_entity_poly.type
_entity_poly.pdbx_seq_one_letter_code
_entity_poly.pdbx_strand_id
1 'polypeptide(L)'
;PGGPARLAATTGAALIPAGCWFTEDGWQIRLHPRIRVTNRSEVPAATQALADIFAGDIAAHPADWHMMQKFWLSDLEAGEQAELGEAS
;
A
#
# COMPACT_ATOMS: atom_id res chain seq x y z
N PRO A 1 -4.88 3.61 0.31
CA PRO A 1 -5.69 4.83 0.58
C PRO A 1 -5.34 5.95 -0.41
N GLY A 2 -6.31 6.75 -0.87
CA GLY A 2 -6.08 7.79 -1.90
C GLY A 2 -5.52 9.13 -1.40
N GLY A 3 -5.37 9.30 -0.09
CA GLY A 3 -4.93 10.55 0.55
C GLY A 3 -3.60 11.11 0.02
N PRO A 4 -2.51 10.31 -0.06
CA PRO A 4 -1.22 10.79 -0.55
C PRO A 4 -1.29 11.35 -1.98
N ALA A 5 -1.92 10.62 -2.90
CA ALA A 5 -2.10 11.06 -4.28
C ALA A 5 -2.99 12.31 -4.39
N ARG A 6 -4.05 12.40 -3.58
CA ARG A 6 -4.92 13.59 -3.55
C ARG A 6 -4.20 14.84 -3.04
N LEU A 7 -3.36 14.71 -2.01
CA LEU A 7 -2.54 15.82 -1.51
C LEU A 7 -1.54 16.29 -2.57
N ALA A 8 -0.81 15.37 -3.20
CA ALA A 8 0.12 15.69 -4.28
C ALA A 8 -0.60 16.39 -5.45
N ALA A 9 -1.75 15.87 -5.90
CA ALA A 9 -2.56 16.47 -6.96
C ALA A 9 -3.07 17.89 -6.63
N THR A 10 -3.38 18.15 -5.36
CA THR A 10 -3.97 19.43 -4.94
C THR A 10 -2.91 20.49 -4.68
N THR A 11 -1.73 20.10 -4.22
CA THR A 11 -0.68 21.02 -3.75
C THR A 11 0.50 21.15 -4.70
N GLY A 12 0.64 20.23 -5.67
CA GLY A 12 1.84 20.12 -6.51
C GLY A 12 3.02 19.43 -5.83
N ALA A 13 2.88 18.98 -4.58
CA ALA A 13 3.92 18.24 -3.87
C ALA A 13 4.30 16.93 -4.59
N ALA A 14 5.53 16.48 -4.39
CA ALA A 14 6.00 15.21 -4.94
C ALA A 14 5.38 14.03 -4.18
N LEU A 15 4.82 13.06 -4.92
CA LEU A 15 4.43 11.76 -4.38
C LEU A 15 5.61 10.79 -4.56
N ILE A 16 6.30 10.47 -3.46
CA ILE A 16 7.50 9.62 -3.44
C ILE A 16 7.19 8.39 -2.57
N PRO A 17 7.10 7.18 -3.15
CA PRO A 17 7.00 5.95 -2.36
C PRO A 17 8.28 5.71 -1.56
N ALA A 18 8.14 5.29 -0.31
CA ALA A 18 9.25 4.91 0.55
C ALA A 18 9.06 3.48 1.05
N GLY A 19 10.05 2.63 0.80
CA GLY A 19 10.14 1.28 1.37
C GLY A 19 11.16 1.25 2.50
N CYS A 20 10.86 0.50 3.55
CA CYS A 20 11.75 0.28 4.70
C CYS A 20 11.78 -1.21 5.03
N TRP A 21 12.97 -1.77 5.25
CA TRP A 21 13.15 -3.17 5.60
C TRP A 21 14.40 -3.35 6.47
N PHE A 22 14.51 -4.52 7.11
CA PHE A 22 15.65 -4.85 7.96
C PHE A 22 16.79 -5.42 7.12
N THR A 23 18.02 -5.15 7.56
CA THR A 23 19.24 -5.79 7.08
C THR A 23 19.82 -6.62 8.21
N GLU A 24 20.88 -7.39 7.95
CA GLU A 24 21.55 -8.22 8.98
C GLU A 24 21.89 -7.41 10.25
N ASP A 25 22.41 -6.19 10.07
CA ASP A 25 22.90 -5.35 11.17
C ASP A 25 22.13 -4.03 11.33
N GLY A 26 20.96 -3.87 10.70
CA GLY A 26 20.25 -2.58 10.75
C GLY A 26 19.00 -2.47 9.89
N TRP A 27 18.87 -1.32 9.24
CA TRP A 27 17.70 -0.98 8.43
C TRP A 27 18.12 -0.23 7.17
N GLN A 28 17.32 -0.41 6.12
CA GLN A 28 17.45 0.33 4.88
C GLN A 28 16.16 1.08 4.55
N ILE A 29 16.30 2.27 3.98
CA ILE A 29 15.19 3.04 3.41
C ILE A 29 15.49 3.26 1.93
N ARG A 30 14.51 2.96 1.07
CA ARG A 30 14.54 3.27 -0.35
C ARG A 30 13.46 4.29 -0.69
N LEU A 31 13.88 5.41 -1.26
CA LEU A 31 12.99 6.36 -1.91
C LEU A 31 12.88 6.00 -3.39
N HIS A 32 11.69 5.65 -3.83
CA HIS A 32 11.42 5.32 -5.23
C HIS A 32 11.27 6.58 -6.09
N PRO A 33 11.35 6.45 -7.42
CA PRO A 33 11.03 7.56 -8.31
C PRO A 33 9.66 8.18 -8.00
N ARG A 34 9.56 9.50 -8.22
CA ARG A 34 8.30 10.22 -8.05
C ARG A 34 7.21 9.62 -8.95
N ILE A 35 6.05 9.36 -8.36
CA ILE A 35 4.82 9.10 -9.11
C ILE A 35 4.26 10.43 -9.60
N ARG A 36 4.00 10.54 -10.91
CA ARG A 36 3.38 11.71 -11.49
C ARG A 36 1.88 11.70 -11.18
N VAL A 37 1.43 12.79 -10.56
CA VAL A 37 0.02 13.12 -10.39
C VAL A 37 -0.12 14.64 -10.45
N THR A 38 -0.93 15.12 -11.37
CA THR A 38 -1.04 16.55 -11.73
C THR A 38 -2.45 17.09 -11.56
N ASN A 39 -3.46 16.23 -11.51
CA ASN A 39 -4.85 16.61 -11.30
C ASN A 39 -5.60 15.56 -10.47
N ARG A 40 -6.79 15.92 -9.98
CA ARG A 40 -7.58 15.05 -9.10
C ARG A 40 -8.12 13.80 -9.81
N SER A 41 -8.35 13.85 -11.12
CA SER A 41 -8.77 12.68 -11.90
C SER A 41 -7.70 11.59 -11.98
N GLU A 42 -6.43 11.92 -11.80
CA GLU A 42 -5.31 10.96 -11.79
C GLU A 42 -5.12 10.23 -10.45
N VAL A 43 -5.83 10.63 -9.38
CA VAL A 43 -5.66 10.04 -8.04
C VAL A 43 -5.81 8.52 -8.01
N PRO A 44 -6.82 7.90 -8.67
CA PRO A 44 -6.95 6.44 -8.67
C PRO A 44 -5.74 5.76 -9.31
N ALA A 45 -5.31 6.23 -10.48
CA ALA A 45 -4.16 5.66 -11.20
C ALA A 45 -2.85 5.83 -10.40
N ALA A 46 -2.63 7.00 -9.80
CA ALA A 46 -1.46 7.24 -8.96
C ALA A 46 -1.47 6.39 -7.67
N THR A 47 -2.65 6.14 -7.10
CA THR A 47 -2.81 5.25 -5.94
C THR A 47 -2.51 3.80 -6.31
N GLN A 48 -2.92 3.36 -7.50
CA GLN A 48 -2.58 2.03 -8.00
C GLN A 48 -1.08 1.89 -8.24
N ALA A 49 -0.44 2.86 -8.90
CA ALA A 49 1.01 2.84 -9.11
C ALA A 49 1.78 2.79 -7.78
N LEU A 50 1.28 3.45 -6.73
CA LEU A 50 1.84 3.35 -5.40
C LEU A 50 1.69 1.94 -4.81
N ALA A 51 0.52 1.33 -4.99
CA ALA A 51 0.27 -0.05 -4.56
C ALA A 51 1.16 -1.06 -5.29
N ASP A 52 1.39 -0.89 -6.59
CA ASP A 52 2.25 -1.77 -7.38
C ASP A 52 3.72 -1.71 -6.91
N ILE A 53 4.21 -0.51 -6.57
CA ILE A 53 5.55 -0.32 -6.00
C ILE A 53 5.66 -0.99 -4.63
N PHE A 54 4.66 -0.80 -3.76
CA PHE A 54 4.64 -1.46 -2.46
C PHE A 54 4.55 -2.98 -2.58
N ALA A 55 3.77 -3.50 -3.52
CA ALA A 55 3.70 -4.93 -3.77
C ALA A 55 5.08 -5.50 -4.17
N GLY A 56 5.85 -4.77 -4.98
CA GLY A 56 7.22 -5.12 -5.33
C GLY A 56 8.17 -5.17 -4.13
N ASP A 57 8.15 -4.13 -3.28
CA ASP A 57 8.99 -4.08 -2.07
C ASP A 57 8.59 -5.16 -1.06
N ILE A 58 7.29 -5.38 -0.84
CA ILE A 58 6.76 -6.43 0.05
C ILE A 58 7.17 -7.80 -0.48
N ALA A 59 7.09 -8.05 -1.79
CA ALA A 59 7.51 -9.33 -2.36
C ALA A 59 9.02 -9.58 -2.22
N ALA A 60 9.83 -8.53 -2.26
CA ALA A 60 11.28 -8.63 -2.03
C ALA A 60 11.65 -8.82 -0.54
N HIS A 61 10.85 -8.26 0.37
CA HIS A 61 11.08 -8.28 1.82
C HIS A 61 9.82 -8.72 2.60
N PRO A 62 9.29 -9.93 2.36
CA PRO A 62 7.96 -10.31 2.86
C PRO A 62 7.91 -10.46 4.39
N ALA A 63 9.01 -10.89 5.01
CA ALA A 63 9.09 -11.07 6.46
C ALA A 63 8.99 -9.74 7.23
N ASP A 64 9.31 -8.63 6.57
CA ASP A 64 9.35 -7.30 7.19
C ASP A 64 8.02 -6.54 7.01
N TRP A 65 7.08 -7.11 6.27
CA TRP A 65 5.74 -6.56 6.14
C TRP A 65 4.87 -6.99 7.32
N HIS A 66 4.82 -6.14 8.35
CA HIS A 66 4.04 -6.39 9.56
C HIS A 66 2.52 -6.17 9.36
N MET A 67 1.91 -6.95 8.46
CA MET A 67 0.47 -6.93 8.18
C MET A 67 -0.23 -8.13 8.81
N MET A 68 -0.51 -8.03 10.11
CA MET A 68 -1.12 -9.12 10.90
C MET A 68 -2.64 -9.04 10.93
N GLN A 69 -3.21 -8.05 10.24
CA GLN A 69 -4.64 -7.85 10.12
C GLN A 69 -5.10 -8.24 8.71
N LYS A 70 -6.39 -8.56 8.58
CA LYS A 70 -7.03 -8.77 7.27
C LYS A 70 -6.76 -7.57 6.37
N PHE A 71 -6.35 -7.83 5.14
CA PHE A 71 -5.90 -6.77 4.23
C PHE A 71 -6.69 -6.75 2.94
N TRP A 72 -7.11 -7.92 2.46
CA TRP A 72 -7.94 -8.02 1.26
C TRP A 72 -9.41 -8.00 1.61
N LEU A 73 -10.23 -7.42 0.74
CA LEU A 73 -11.70 -7.38 0.94
C LEU A 73 -12.30 -8.79 1.04
N SER A 74 -11.74 -9.74 0.30
CA SER A 74 -12.12 -11.16 0.36
C SER A 74 -11.90 -11.79 1.74
N ASP A 75 -10.92 -11.31 2.53
CA ASP A 75 -10.66 -11.82 3.88
C ASP A 75 -11.80 -11.47 4.84
N LEU A 76 -12.52 -10.37 4.57
CA LEU A 76 -13.67 -9.93 5.34
C LEU A 76 -14.90 -10.78 4.99
N GLU A 77 -15.18 -10.93 3.70
CA GLU A 77 -16.30 -11.74 3.19
C GLU A 77 -16.20 -13.21 3.68
N ALA A 78 -15.00 -13.80 3.65
CA ALA A 78 -14.79 -15.16 4.15
C ALA A 78 -15.04 -15.30 5.66
N GLY A 79 -14.75 -14.24 6.44
CA GLY A 79 -15.04 -14.22 7.87
C GLY A 79 -16.53 -14.18 8.18
N GLU A 80 -17.27 -13.34 7.46
CA GLU A 80 -18.73 -13.23 7.60
C GLU A 80 -19.43 -14.56 7.26
N GLN A 81 -18.97 -15.26 6.22
CA GLN A 81 -19.51 -16.57 5.84
C GLN A 81 -19.24 -17.66 6.89
N ALA A 82 -18.08 -17.62 7.54
CA ALA A 82 -17.74 -18.56 8.61
C ALA A 82 -18.62 -18.34 9.86
N GLU A 83 -18.83 -17.09 10.28
CA GLU A 83 -19.68 -16.76 11.43
C GLU A 83 -21.14 -17.15 11.20
N LEU A 84 -21.67 -16.97 9.99
CA LEU A 84 -23.04 -17.38 9.62
C LEU A 84 -23.20 -18.90 9.58
N GLY A 85 -22.14 -19.65 9.22
CA GLY A 85 -22.14 -21.11 9.22
C GLY A 85 -22.05 -21.73 10.62
N GLU A 86 -21.39 -21.06 11.57
CA GLU A 86 -21.30 -21.50 12.98
C GLU A 86 -22.56 -21.19 13.79
N ALA A 87 -23.37 -20.21 13.36
CA ALA A 87 -24.62 -19.81 14.00
C ALA A 87 -25.86 -20.62 13.56
N SER A 88 -25.71 -21.57 12.63
CA SER A 88 -26.78 -22.43 12.10
C SER A 88 -26.70 -23.87 12.58
#